data_AF-A0A653JWG6-F1
#
_entry.id   AF-A0A653JWG6-F1
#
_cell.length_a   1.000
_cell.length_b   1.000
_cell.length_c   1.000
_cell.angle_alpha   90.00
_cell.angle_beta   90.00
_cell.angle_gamma   90.00
#
_symmetry.space_group_name_H-M   'P 1'
#
loop_
_entity.id
_entity.type
_entity.pdbx_description
1 polymer ?
#
loop_
_entity_poly.entity_id
_entity_poly.type
_entity_poly.pdbx_seq_one_letter_code
_entity_poly.pdbx_strand_id
1 'polypeptide(L)'
;MNPLSYLKIGGGILGIVALASMAWLAKDRFAQKERADAADDCAAVAFKLTGDLDDCLPAVKSAITEYRRSETCDAGLSSQPAASGTFAVQQACSTEVKAVVAQRDAAKHNQDDAERLLAELKKNSLAAIERAETRAANITKRTNNAIQTIEAAPRGDDGLVVCDDACLRNIAG
;
A
#
# COMPACT_ATOMS: atom_id res chain seq x y z
N MET A 1 -6.51 -41.47 86.17
CA MET A 1 -6.76 -40.48 85.10
C MET A 1 -7.93 -40.99 84.26
N ASN A 2 -9.03 -40.24 84.20
CA ASN A 2 -10.29 -40.75 83.62
C ASN A 2 -10.23 -40.75 82.08
N PRO A 3 -10.50 -41.89 81.41
CA PRO A 3 -10.48 -42.01 79.95
C PRO A 3 -11.49 -41.08 79.26
N LEU A 4 -12.52 -40.64 79.98
CA LEU A 4 -13.52 -39.66 79.53
C LEU A 4 -12.97 -38.24 79.30
N SER A 5 -11.85 -37.86 79.94
CA SER A 5 -11.24 -36.53 79.72
C SER A 5 -10.40 -36.49 78.44
N TYR A 6 -9.76 -37.60 78.07
CA TYR A 6 -9.01 -37.72 76.81
C TYR A 6 -9.93 -37.67 75.58
N LEU A 7 -11.15 -38.22 75.70
CA LEU A 7 -12.13 -38.23 74.61
C LEU A 7 -12.72 -36.84 74.35
N LYS A 8 -12.89 -36.00 75.38
CA LYS A 8 -13.32 -34.60 75.24
C LYS A 8 -12.24 -33.70 74.63
N ILE A 9 -11.00 -33.84 75.06
CA ILE A 9 -9.88 -33.02 74.55
C ILE A 9 -9.47 -33.49 73.15
N GLY A 10 -9.37 -34.80 72.92
CA GLY A 10 -9.04 -35.39 71.63
C GLY A 10 -10.12 -35.17 70.56
N GLY A 11 -11.40 -35.24 70.93
CA GLY A 11 -12.52 -34.93 70.02
C GLY A 11 -12.57 -33.46 69.59
N GLY A 12 -12.26 -32.53 70.50
CA GLY A 12 -12.18 -31.10 70.18
C GLY A 12 -11.03 -30.76 69.22
N ILE A 13 -9.86 -31.36 69.42
CA ILE A 13 -8.70 -31.16 68.54
C ILE A 13 -8.96 -31.72 67.13
N LEU A 14 -9.52 -32.93 67.03
CA LEU A 14 -9.89 -33.52 65.74
C LEU A 14 -10.94 -32.68 64.99
N GLY A 15 -11.93 -32.13 65.72
CA GLY A 15 -12.93 -31.22 65.13
C GLY A 15 -12.32 -29.94 64.55
N ILE A 16 -11.36 -29.33 65.25
CA ILE A 16 -10.66 -28.13 64.78
C ILE A 16 -9.80 -28.44 63.54
N VAL A 17 -9.08 -29.57 63.54
CA VAL A 17 -8.27 -29.99 62.38
C VAL A 17 -9.15 -30.25 61.16
N ALA A 18 -10.30 -30.90 61.34
CA ALA A 18 -11.26 -31.14 60.27
C ALA A 18 -11.87 -29.85 59.72
N LEU A 19 -12.19 -28.87 60.57
CA LEU A 19 -12.69 -27.57 60.12
C LEU A 19 -11.61 -26.75 59.39
N ALA A 20 -10.36 -26.79 59.87
CA ALA A 20 -9.25 -26.10 59.23
C ALA A 20 -8.94 -26.68 57.84
N SER A 21 -8.98 -28.01 57.69
CA SER A 21 -8.78 -28.66 56.38
C SER A 21 -9.92 -28.37 55.40
N MET A 22 -11.18 -28.35 55.86
CA MET A 22 -12.31 -27.93 55.03
C MET A 22 -12.21 -26.45 54.62
N ALA A 23 -11.81 -25.56 55.53
CA ALA A 23 -11.62 -24.14 55.21
C ALA A 23 -10.49 -23.93 54.19
N TRP A 24 -9.40 -24.69 54.29
CA TRP A 24 -8.31 -24.65 53.31
C TRP A 24 -8.74 -25.16 51.94
N LEU A 25 -9.45 -26.29 51.87
CA LEU A 25 -10.00 -26.83 50.62
C LEU A 25 -11.02 -25.88 49.98
N ALA A 26 -11.84 -25.20 50.78
CA ALA A 26 -12.76 -24.18 50.28
C ALA A 26 -12.00 -23.01 49.65
N LYS A 27 -10.97 -22.47 50.33
CA LYS A 27 -10.13 -21.40 49.80
C LYS A 27 -9.44 -21.79 48.50
N ASP A 28 -8.88 -23.00 48.44
CA ASP A 28 -8.21 -23.50 47.24
C ASP A 28 -9.18 -23.63 46.07
N ARG A 29 -10.41 -24.11 46.32
CA ARG A 29 -11.45 -24.21 45.29
C ARG A 29 -11.88 -22.84 44.75
N PHE A 30 -11.96 -21.81 45.58
CA PHE A 30 -12.24 -20.44 45.11
C PHE A 30 -11.08 -19.89 44.28
N ALA A 31 -9.82 -20.10 44.70
CA ALA A 31 -8.65 -19.68 43.93
C ALA A 31 -8.53 -20.42 42.58
N GLN A 32 -8.89 -21.70 42.53
CA GLN A 32 -8.96 -22.46 41.28
C GLN A 32 -10.09 -21.97 40.38
N LYS A 33 -11.25 -21.61 40.95
CA LYS A 33 -12.36 -21.04 40.20
C LYS A 33 -11.99 -19.70 39.58
N GLU A 34 -11.40 -18.79 40.35
CA GLU A 34 -10.95 -17.48 39.82
C GLU A 34 -9.97 -17.64 38.65
N ARG A 35 -9.06 -18.61 38.72
CA ARG A 35 -8.14 -18.91 37.61
C ARG A 35 -8.84 -19.52 36.40
N ALA A 36 -9.86 -20.34 36.62
CA ALA A 36 -10.65 -20.92 35.54
C ALA A 36 -11.51 -19.85 34.84
N ASP A 37 -12.19 -18.99 35.61
CA ASP A 37 -12.98 -17.88 35.10
C ASP A 37 -12.08 -16.91 34.30
N ALA A 38 -10.88 -16.57 34.81
CA ALA A 38 -9.91 -15.75 34.07
C ALA A 38 -9.38 -16.43 32.78
N ALA A 39 -9.24 -17.75 32.78
CA ALA A 39 -8.84 -18.49 31.59
C ALA A 39 -9.96 -18.51 30.52
N ASP A 40 -11.22 -18.65 30.95
CA ASP A 40 -12.39 -18.60 30.07
C ASP A 40 -12.57 -17.20 29.46
N ASP A 41 -12.39 -16.14 30.26
CA ASP A 41 -12.42 -14.76 29.78
C ASP A 41 -11.30 -14.49 28.77
N CYS A 42 -10.08 -14.96 29.08
CA CYS A 42 -8.96 -14.87 28.15
C CYS A 42 -9.24 -15.63 26.84
N ALA A 43 -9.85 -16.83 26.90
CA ALA A 43 -10.22 -17.60 25.73
C ALA A 43 -11.29 -16.89 24.88
N ALA A 44 -12.26 -16.23 25.52
CA ALA A 44 -13.27 -15.44 24.83
C ALA A 44 -12.67 -14.22 24.10
N VAL A 45 -11.71 -13.53 24.72
CA VAL A 45 -10.96 -12.42 24.11
C VAL A 45 -10.06 -12.91 22.97
N ALA A 46 -9.41 -14.07 23.14
CA ALA A 46 -8.61 -14.69 22.10
C ALA A 46 -9.46 -15.02 20.87
N PHE A 47 -10.65 -15.59 21.07
CA PHE A 47 -11.57 -15.94 19.98
C PHE A 47 -12.14 -14.72 19.26
N LYS A 48 -12.52 -13.67 20.00
CA LYS A 48 -13.08 -12.43 19.43
C LYS A 48 -12.01 -11.50 18.86
N LEU A 49 -10.73 -11.78 19.12
CA LEU A 49 -9.59 -10.95 18.73
C LEU A 49 -9.70 -9.49 19.17
N THR A 50 -10.55 -9.20 20.15
CA THR A 50 -10.89 -7.86 20.63
C THR A 50 -11.10 -7.90 22.14
N GLY A 51 -10.72 -6.84 22.84
CA GLY A 51 -10.74 -6.77 24.31
C GLY A 51 -9.37 -6.82 24.98
N ASP A 52 -9.37 -6.59 26.28
CA ASP A 52 -8.18 -6.53 27.15
C ASP A 52 -7.58 -7.92 27.40
N LEU A 53 -6.26 -7.99 27.49
CA LEU A 53 -5.49 -9.22 27.67
C LEU A 53 -4.78 -9.25 29.03
N ASP A 54 -5.07 -8.32 29.94
CA ASP A 54 -4.35 -8.18 31.21
C ASP A 54 -4.44 -9.41 32.13
N ASP A 55 -5.56 -10.12 32.11
CA ASP A 55 -5.77 -11.36 32.89
C ASP A 55 -5.27 -12.63 32.18
N CYS A 56 -4.79 -12.51 30.94
CA CYS A 56 -4.23 -13.63 30.19
C CYS A 56 -2.83 -14.01 30.67
N LEU A 57 -2.50 -15.30 30.54
CA LEU A 57 -1.12 -15.78 30.70
C LEU A 57 -0.17 -15.02 29.75
N PRO A 58 1.06 -14.64 30.17
CA PRO A 58 1.97 -13.82 29.36
C PRO A 58 2.25 -14.37 27.96
N ALA A 59 2.41 -15.70 27.84
CA ALA A 59 2.65 -16.36 26.55
C ALA A 59 1.43 -16.28 25.60
N VAL A 60 0.21 -16.36 26.16
CA VAL A 60 -1.04 -16.23 25.41
C VAL A 60 -1.24 -14.79 24.98
N LYS A 61 -0.99 -13.83 25.88
CA LYS A 61 -1.00 -12.40 25.58
C LYS A 61 -0.06 -12.07 24.42
N SER A 62 1.19 -12.52 24.47
CA SER A 62 2.16 -12.28 23.39
C SER A 62 1.73 -12.88 22.06
N ALA A 63 1.17 -14.09 22.07
CA ALA A 63 0.71 -14.76 20.84
C ALA A 63 -0.47 -14.01 20.22
N ILE A 64 -1.46 -13.59 21.02
CA ILE A 64 -2.62 -12.83 20.54
C ILE A 64 -2.21 -11.44 20.04
N THR A 65 -1.29 -10.76 20.74
CA THR A 65 -0.81 -9.45 20.27
C THR A 65 -0.09 -9.55 18.93
N GLU A 66 0.73 -10.59 18.73
CA GLU A 66 1.42 -10.79 17.46
C GLU A 66 0.44 -11.17 16.34
N TYR A 67 -0.56 -12.00 16.66
CA TYR A 67 -1.60 -12.33 15.70
C TYR A 67 -2.43 -11.10 15.29
N ARG A 68 -2.87 -10.26 16.24
CA ARG A 68 -3.57 -8.99 15.96
C ARG A 68 -2.72 -8.05 15.10
N ARG A 69 -1.41 -8.02 15.34
CA ARG A 69 -0.46 -7.24 14.54
C ARG A 69 -0.35 -7.79 13.11
N SER A 70 -0.29 -9.11 12.94
CA SER A 70 -0.30 -9.75 11.61
C SER A 70 -1.58 -9.39 10.85
N GLU A 71 -2.75 -9.58 11.46
CA GLU A 71 -4.05 -9.23 10.85
C GLU A 71 -4.11 -7.76 10.42
N THR A 72 -3.58 -6.84 11.25
CA THR A 72 -3.52 -5.42 10.91
C THR A 72 -2.59 -5.15 9.72
N CYS A 73 -1.46 -5.86 9.64
CA CYS A 73 -0.56 -5.79 8.50
C CYS A 73 -1.23 -6.32 7.22
N ASP A 74 -1.88 -7.49 7.30
CA ASP A 74 -2.56 -8.13 6.17
C ASP A 74 -3.75 -7.30 5.66
N ALA A 75 -4.52 -6.70 6.57
CA ALA A 75 -5.56 -5.73 6.23
C ALA A 75 -4.98 -4.48 5.55
N GLY A 76 -3.83 -3.98 6.04
CA GLY A 76 -3.11 -2.88 5.40
C GLY A 76 -2.65 -3.21 3.98
N LEU A 77 -2.09 -4.40 3.78
CA LEU A 77 -1.59 -4.88 2.48
C LEU A 77 -2.72 -5.14 1.46
N SER A 78 -3.88 -5.62 1.92
CA SER A 78 -5.04 -5.92 1.08
C SER A 78 -5.95 -4.72 0.81
N SER A 79 -5.75 -3.60 1.52
CA SER A 79 -6.56 -2.40 1.34
C SER A 79 -6.44 -1.80 -0.07
N GLN A 80 -7.58 -1.40 -0.62
CA GLN A 80 -7.66 -0.62 -1.86
C GLN A 80 -8.49 0.65 -1.63
N PRO A 81 -8.01 1.83 -2.06
CA PRO A 81 -6.72 2.08 -2.72
C PRO A 81 -5.54 1.94 -1.74
N ALA A 82 -4.36 1.52 -2.23
CA ALA A 82 -3.18 1.26 -1.40
C ALA A 82 -2.78 2.40 -0.44
N ALA A 83 -3.11 3.65 -0.78
CA ALA A 83 -2.89 4.82 0.06
C ALA A 83 -3.56 4.70 1.45
N SER A 84 -4.75 4.08 1.56
CA SER A 84 -5.48 3.96 2.82
C SER A 84 -4.83 2.98 3.80
N GLY A 85 -4.10 1.97 3.31
CA GLY A 85 -3.39 0.99 4.15
C GLY A 85 -1.96 1.36 4.51
N THR A 86 -1.40 2.42 3.93
CA THR A 86 0.01 2.80 4.17
C THR A 86 0.35 2.95 5.65
N PHE A 87 -0.52 3.59 6.42
CA PHE A 87 -0.34 3.76 7.86
C PHE A 87 -0.34 2.42 8.61
N ALA A 88 -1.28 1.54 8.30
CA ALA A 88 -1.36 0.20 8.91
C ALA A 88 -0.11 -0.63 8.60
N VAL A 89 0.39 -0.57 7.35
CA VAL A 89 1.64 -1.23 6.96
C VAL A 89 2.84 -0.65 7.73
N GLN A 90 2.92 0.67 7.87
CA GLN A 90 4.03 1.32 8.57
C GLN A 90 4.03 1.06 10.08
N GLN A 91 2.86 0.87 10.71
CA GLN A 91 2.78 0.56 12.14
C GLN A 91 2.92 -0.93 12.44
N ALA A 92 2.18 -1.78 11.73
CA ALA A 92 2.01 -3.18 12.11
C ALA A 92 3.01 -4.12 11.42
N CYS A 93 3.38 -3.89 10.16
CA CYS A 93 4.22 -4.85 9.44
C CYS A 93 5.68 -4.88 9.93
N SER A 94 6.39 -5.95 9.57
CA SER A 94 7.83 -6.08 9.78
C SER A 94 8.64 -5.13 8.87
N THR A 95 9.92 -4.94 9.18
CA THR A 95 10.81 -4.08 8.39
C THR A 95 11.01 -4.61 6.97
N GLU A 96 11.07 -5.92 6.80
CA GLU A 96 11.22 -6.60 5.51
C GLU A 96 10.01 -6.34 4.61
N VAL A 97 8.79 -6.48 5.16
CA VAL A 97 7.55 -6.19 4.43
C VAL A 97 7.49 -4.71 4.03
N LYS A 98 7.86 -3.79 4.92
CA LYS A 98 7.94 -2.35 4.61
C LYS A 98 8.91 -2.06 3.48
N ALA A 99 10.08 -2.71 3.46
CA ALA A 99 11.07 -2.55 2.41
C ALA A 99 10.53 -3.02 1.04
N VAL A 100 9.85 -4.17 1.01
CA VAL A 100 9.22 -4.68 -0.22
C VAL A 100 8.10 -3.76 -0.72
N VAL A 101 7.25 -3.25 0.19
CA VAL A 101 6.19 -2.29 -0.17
C VAL A 101 6.80 -1.00 -0.72
N ALA A 102 7.84 -0.46 -0.09
CA ALA A 102 8.52 0.74 -0.57
C ALA A 102 9.15 0.53 -1.96
N GLN A 103 9.76 -0.64 -2.22
CA GLN A 103 10.29 -0.98 -3.54
C GLN A 103 9.20 -1.10 -4.60
N ARG A 104 8.07 -1.74 -4.26
CA ARG A 104 6.91 -1.85 -5.15
C ARG A 104 6.35 -0.46 -5.50
N ASP A 105 6.20 0.40 -4.51
CA ASP A 105 5.65 1.74 -4.71
C ASP A 105 6.61 2.61 -5.54
N ALA A 106 7.92 2.51 -5.31
CA ALA A 106 8.93 3.16 -6.16
C ALA A 106 8.90 2.64 -7.60
N ALA A 107 8.77 1.33 -7.80
CA ALA A 107 8.66 0.73 -9.13
C ALA A 107 7.39 1.21 -9.86
N LYS A 108 6.26 1.34 -9.15
CA LYS A 108 5.02 1.88 -9.70
C LYS A 108 5.18 3.34 -10.11
N HIS A 109 5.80 4.17 -9.28
CA HIS A 109 6.08 5.56 -9.64
C HIS A 109 6.99 5.66 -10.87
N ASN A 110 8.03 4.83 -10.97
CA ASN A 110 8.87 4.79 -12.16
C ASN A 110 8.10 4.37 -13.42
N GLN A 111 7.15 3.44 -13.29
CA GLN A 111 6.27 3.06 -14.40
C GLN A 111 5.37 4.21 -14.83
N ASP A 112 4.67 4.85 -13.88
CA ASP A 112 3.78 5.99 -14.16
C ASP A 112 4.55 7.14 -14.83
N ASP A 113 5.79 7.40 -14.40
CA ASP A 113 6.67 8.39 -15.00
C ASP A 113 7.10 8.02 -16.42
N ALA A 114 7.46 6.75 -16.65
CA ALA A 114 7.82 6.27 -17.98
C ALA A 114 6.63 6.37 -18.96
N GLU A 115 5.43 6.01 -18.52
CA GLU A 115 4.20 6.14 -19.31
C GLU A 115 3.92 7.60 -19.68
N ARG A 116 4.09 8.52 -18.73
CA ARG A 116 3.97 9.97 -18.97
C ARG A 116 4.99 10.46 -19.99
N LEU A 117 6.25 10.06 -19.87
CA LEU A 117 7.31 10.44 -20.83
C LEU A 117 7.04 9.87 -22.23
N LEU A 118 6.56 8.63 -22.34
CA LEU A 118 6.19 8.03 -23.63
C LEU A 118 5.03 8.78 -24.29
N ALA A 119 4.01 9.16 -23.51
CA ALA A 119 2.89 9.96 -24.01
C ALA A 119 3.36 11.34 -24.52
N GLU A 120 4.27 11.98 -23.79
CA GLU A 120 4.85 13.26 -24.19
C GLU A 120 5.71 13.14 -25.45
N LEU A 121 6.59 12.13 -25.52
CA LEU A 121 7.41 11.86 -26.70
C LEU A 121 6.55 11.61 -27.95
N LYS A 122 5.48 10.83 -27.80
CA LYS A 122 4.52 10.58 -28.90
C LYS A 122 3.83 11.85 -29.36
N LYS A 123 3.43 12.73 -28.42
CA LYS A 123 2.84 14.02 -28.77
C LYS A 123 3.83 14.92 -29.51
N ASN A 124 5.07 14.99 -29.02
CA ASN A 124 6.13 15.82 -29.60
C ASN A 124 6.56 15.32 -30.98
N SER A 125 6.60 14.00 -31.20
CA SER A 125 6.95 13.43 -32.50
C SER A 125 5.87 13.71 -33.55
N LEU A 126 4.59 13.57 -33.20
CA LEU A 126 3.48 13.92 -34.09
C LEU A 126 3.53 15.41 -34.49
N ALA A 127 3.75 16.31 -33.52
CA ALA A 127 3.89 17.74 -33.80
C ALA A 127 5.16 18.07 -34.63
N ALA A 128 6.22 17.26 -34.52
CA ALA A 128 7.41 17.42 -35.36
C ALA A 128 7.15 16.97 -36.80
N ILE A 129 6.42 15.86 -36.98
CA ILE A 129 6.00 15.34 -38.30
C ILE A 129 5.10 16.36 -38.99
N GLU A 130 4.07 16.87 -38.32
CA GLU A 130 3.17 17.89 -38.86
C GLU A 130 3.92 19.15 -39.33
N ARG A 131 4.90 19.61 -38.54
CA ARG A 131 5.77 20.73 -38.92
C ARG A 131 6.69 20.40 -40.10
N ALA A 132 7.10 19.16 -40.27
CA ALA A 132 7.91 18.72 -41.39
C ALA A 132 7.06 18.63 -42.67
N GLU A 133 5.87 18.03 -42.59
CA GLU A 133 4.90 17.96 -43.69
C GLU A 133 4.46 19.34 -44.16
N THR A 134 4.17 20.25 -43.23
CA THR A 134 3.85 21.65 -43.56
C THR A 134 5.00 22.35 -44.29
N ARG A 135 6.25 22.13 -43.84
CA ARG A 135 7.44 22.68 -44.51
C ARG A 135 7.61 22.11 -45.91
N ALA A 136 7.44 20.80 -46.07
CA ALA A 136 7.51 20.13 -47.37
C ALA A 136 6.43 20.66 -48.33
N ALA A 137 5.18 20.76 -47.87
CA ALA A 137 4.07 21.30 -48.67
C ALA A 137 4.33 22.74 -49.12
N ASN A 138 4.87 23.59 -48.24
CA ASN A 138 5.22 24.96 -48.57
C ASN A 138 6.37 25.04 -49.60
N ILE A 139 7.38 24.18 -49.48
CA ILE A 139 8.47 24.09 -50.48
C ILE A 139 7.90 23.67 -51.83
N THR A 140 7.10 22.61 -51.89
CA THR A 140 6.45 22.15 -53.13
C THR A 140 5.59 23.25 -53.75
N LYS A 141 4.81 23.98 -52.95
CA LYS A 141 4.01 25.10 -53.43
C LYS A 141 4.87 26.22 -54.03
N ARG A 142 5.96 26.61 -53.35
CA ARG A 142 6.91 27.63 -53.86
C ARG A 142 7.58 27.18 -55.16
N THR A 143 8.05 25.93 -55.22
CA THR A 143 8.65 25.35 -56.43
C THR A 143 7.66 25.31 -57.59
N ASN A 144 6.43 24.85 -57.37
CA ASN A 144 5.41 24.81 -58.42
C ASN A 144 5.04 26.22 -58.90
N ASN A 145 4.92 27.19 -58.00
CA ASN A 145 4.66 28.59 -58.37
C ASN A 145 5.82 29.18 -59.19
N ALA A 146 7.07 28.89 -58.81
CA ALA A 146 8.25 29.30 -59.56
C ALA A 146 8.27 28.68 -60.97
N ILE A 147 7.98 27.38 -61.10
CA ILE A 147 7.88 26.69 -62.40
C ILE A 147 6.78 27.32 -63.27
N GLN A 148 5.58 27.51 -62.72
CA GLN A 148 4.47 28.14 -63.46
C GLN A 148 4.80 29.58 -63.88
N THR A 149 5.50 30.34 -63.03
CA THR A 149 5.95 31.70 -63.35
C THR A 149 6.97 31.68 -64.50
N ILE A 150 7.92 30.75 -64.48
CA ILE A 150 8.93 30.58 -65.55
C ILE A 150 8.26 30.16 -66.87
N GLU A 151 7.28 29.26 -66.82
CA GLU A 151 6.54 28.80 -68.00
C GLU A 151 5.68 29.90 -68.64
N ALA A 152 5.07 30.76 -67.81
CA ALA A 152 4.21 31.85 -68.26
C ALA A 152 4.98 33.11 -68.72
N ALA A 153 6.27 33.22 -68.40
CA ALA A 153 7.07 34.39 -68.71
C ALA A 153 7.35 34.51 -70.23
N PRO A 154 7.31 35.73 -70.79
CA PRO A 154 7.61 35.96 -72.20
C PRO A 154 9.06 35.60 -72.51
N ARG A 155 9.28 35.04 -73.71
CA ARG A 155 10.60 34.64 -74.19
C ARG A 155 11.12 35.62 -75.23
N GLY A 156 12.40 35.94 -75.16
CA GLY A 156 13.08 36.76 -76.14
C GLY A 156 13.34 36.01 -77.45
N ASP A 157 13.87 36.72 -78.45
CA ASP A 157 14.17 36.17 -79.78
C ASP A 157 15.28 35.09 -79.76
N ASP A 158 16.04 35.00 -78.67
CA ASP A 158 17.04 33.98 -78.38
C ASP A 158 16.47 32.74 -77.65
N GLY A 159 15.16 32.75 -77.35
CA GLY A 159 14.47 31.69 -76.63
C GLY A 159 14.68 31.70 -75.11
N LEU A 160 15.41 32.68 -74.57
CA LEU A 160 15.61 32.86 -73.12
C LEU A 160 14.41 33.56 -72.49
N VAL A 161 14.18 33.29 -71.21
CA VAL A 161 13.09 33.90 -70.43
C VAL A 161 13.46 35.34 -70.09
N VAL A 162 12.61 36.30 -70.47
CA VAL A 162 12.77 37.71 -70.09
C VAL A 162 11.94 37.95 -68.83
N CYS A 163 12.61 37.97 -67.68
CA CYS A 163 11.96 38.25 -66.39
C CYS A 163 12.29 39.64 -65.87
N ASP A 164 11.24 40.40 -65.59
CA ASP A 164 11.29 41.68 -64.89
C ASP A 164 11.43 41.48 -63.36
N ASP A 165 11.55 42.58 -62.63
CA ASP A 165 11.74 42.59 -61.17
C ASP A 165 10.59 41.91 -60.42
N ALA A 166 9.39 41.86 -61.03
CA ALA A 166 8.21 41.21 -60.47
C ALA A 166 8.27 39.69 -60.69
N CYS A 167 8.66 39.24 -61.88
CA CYS A 167 8.92 37.83 -62.16
C CYS A 167 10.02 37.27 -61.23
N LEU A 168 11.15 37.97 -61.10
CA LEU A 168 12.26 37.53 -60.24
C LEU A 168 11.84 37.41 -58.76
N ARG A 169 10.99 38.32 -58.27
CA ARG A 169 10.44 38.24 -56.91
C ARG A 169 9.50 37.06 -56.73
N ASN A 170 8.67 36.73 -57.72
CA ASN A 170 7.77 35.58 -57.67
C ASN A 170 8.52 34.23 -57.73
N ILE A 171 9.64 34.16 -58.45
CA ILE A 171 10.49 32.96 -58.52
C ILE A 171 11.31 32.77 -57.23
N ALA A 172 11.84 33.86 -56.65
CA ALA A 172 12.58 33.80 -55.39
C ALA A 172 11.67 33.42 -54.19
N GLY A 173 10.40 33.81 -54.29
CA GLY A 173 9.31 33.43 -53.40
C GLY A 173 9.36 34.03 -52.02
#